data_AF-A0A7X9JDT1-F1
#
_entry.id   AF-A0A7X9JDT1-F1
#
_cell.length_a   1.000
_cell.length_b   1.000
_cell.length_c   1.000
_cell.angle_alpha   90.00
_cell.angle_beta   90.00
_cell.angle_gamma   90.00
#
_symmetry.space_group_name_H-M   'P 1'
#
loop_
_entity.id
_entity.type
_entity.pdbx_description
1 polymer ?
#
loop_
_entity_poly.entity_id
_entity_poly.type
_entity_poly.pdbx_seq_one_letter_code
_entity_poly.pdbx_strand_id
1 'polypeptide(L)'
;NIDMKSETMEQAQEEGKSGQNDLTKITGIGPAMAEKLFSKGIKSIAMVAATEPELLSQIPGIGEKTAQQWIETAGKILNEEIAGSKSDSSSEN
;
A
#
# COMPACT_ATOMS: atom_id res chain seq x y z
N ASN A 1 9.62 37.98 14.07
CA ASN A 1 9.51 37.45 12.70
C ASN A 1 9.36 35.94 12.74
N ILE A 2 8.14 35.51 12.41
CA ILE A 2 7.70 34.29 11.69
C ILE A 2 8.87 33.63 10.91
N ASP A 3 9.11 32.31 10.88
CA ASP A 3 8.19 31.23 10.53
C ASP A 3 8.72 29.85 10.98
N MET A 4 7.86 29.09 11.65
CA MET A 4 8.01 27.68 12.01
C MET A 4 7.54 26.85 10.82
N LYS A 5 8.42 26.53 9.86
CA LYS A 5 8.01 25.79 8.64
C LYS A 5 9.04 24.83 8.04
N SER A 6 10.02 24.36 8.81
CA SER A 6 11.02 23.42 8.27
C SER A 6 10.78 21.95 8.61
N GLU A 7 9.80 21.60 9.45
CA GLU A 7 9.61 20.22 9.94
C GLU A 7 8.48 19.42 9.25
N THR A 8 7.77 19.96 8.27
CA THR A 8 6.58 19.28 7.69
C THR A 8 6.79 18.78 6.25
N MET A 9 8.00 18.88 5.69
CA MET A 9 8.27 18.42 4.32
C MET A 9 8.99 17.06 4.24
N GLU A 10 9.57 16.57 5.32
CA GLU A 10 10.30 15.30 5.32
C GLU A 10 9.38 14.07 5.49
N GLN A 11 8.23 14.22 6.17
CA GLN A 11 7.27 13.13 6.37
C GLN A 11 6.61 12.67 5.05
N ALA A 12 6.45 13.55 4.06
CA ALA A 12 5.85 13.18 2.78
C ALA A 12 6.79 12.41 1.83
N GLN A 13 8.11 12.47 2.06
CA GLN A 13 9.11 11.88 1.16
C GLN A 13 9.49 10.44 1.55
N GLU A 14 9.40 10.05 2.82
CA GLU A 14 9.63 8.66 3.24
C GLU A 14 8.42 7.76 2.98
N GLU A 15 7.20 8.24 3.23
CA GLU A 15 5.96 7.50 2.94
C GLU A 15 5.79 7.21 1.44
N GLY A 16 6.28 8.12 0.59
CA GLY A 16 6.20 8.03 -0.86
C GLY A 16 6.95 6.82 -1.45
N LYS A 17 8.17 6.58 -0.98
CA LYS A 17 9.02 5.48 -1.46
C LYS A 17 8.64 4.13 -0.86
N SER A 18 8.33 4.11 0.43
CA SER A 18 7.92 2.89 1.14
C SER A 18 6.63 2.34 0.54
N GLY A 19 5.65 3.21 0.34
CA GLY A 19 4.36 2.84 -0.22
C GLY A 19 4.45 2.25 -1.64
N GLN A 20 5.32 2.80 -2.49
CA GLN A 20 5.51 2.29 -3.85
C GLN A 20 6.16 0.89 -3.84
N ASN A 21 7.12 0.65 -2.94
CA ASN A 21 7.69 -0.69 -2.72
C ASN A 21 6.67 -1.66 -2.12
N ASP A 22 5.81 -1.19 -1.22
CA ASP A 22 4.80 -2.04 -0.60
C ASP A 22 3.77 -2.53 -1.63
N LEU A 23 3.36 -1.68 -2.58
CA LEU A 23 2.50 -2.10 -3.67
C LEU A 23 3.13 -3.25 -4.49
N THR A 24 4.45 -3.24 -4.69
CA THR A 24 5.15 -4.33 -5.40
C THR A 24 5.23 -5.64 -4.62
N LYS A 25 4.88 -5.67 -3.32
CA LYS A 25 4.72 -6.92 -2.55
C LYS A 25 3.52 -7.75 -3.04
N ILE A 26 2.53 -7.12 -3.67
CA ILE A 26 1.37 -7.81 -4.22
C ILE A 26 1.76 -8.46 -5.55
N THR A 27 1.64 -9.78 -5.61
CA THR A 27 1.91 -10.54 -6.84
C THR A 27 1.01 -10.05 -7.99
N GLY A 28 1.65 -9.55 -9.05
CA GLY A 28 0.98 -8.97 -10.22
C GLY A 28 1.05 -7.44 -10.28
N ILE A 29 1.47 -6.76 -9.22
CA ILE A 29 1.80 -5.32 -9.26
C ILE A 29 3.29 -5.15 -9.53
N GLY A 30 3.61 -4.70 -10.74
CA GLY A 30 4.97 -4.27 -11.09
C GLY A 30 5.24 -2.79 -10.78
N PRO A 31 6.49 -2.32 -10.92
CA PRO A 31 6.86 -0.93 -10.68
C PRO A 31 6.06 0.07 -11.54
N ALA A 32 5.83 -0.26 -12.82
CA ALA A 32 5.01 0.54 -13.72
C ALA A 32 3.53 0.64 -13.27
N MET A 33 3.05 -0.38 -12.57
CA MET A 33 1.68 -0.42 -12.07
C MET A 33 1.55 0.32 -10.74
N ALA A 34 2.54 0.17 -9.87
CA ALA A 34 2.65 0.95 -8.64
C ALA A 34 2.64 2.46 -8.94
N GLU A 35 3.33 2.93 -9.99
CA GLU A 35 3.26 4.33 -10.43
C GLU A 35 1.85 4.79 -10.85
N LYS A 36 1.12 3.94 -11.58
CA LYS A 36 -0.27 4.23 -11.99
C LYS A 36 -1.19 4.34 -10.78
N LEU A 37 -1.05 3.43 -9.83
CA LEU A 37 -1.77 3.46 -8.56
C LEU A 37 -1.41 4.73 -7.76
N PHE A 38 -0.12 5.07 -7.71
CA PHE A 38 0.35 6.30 -7.08
C PHE A 38 -0.30 7.55 -7.67
N SER A 39 -0.41 7.59 -9.00
CA SER A 39 -1.05 8.68 -9.73
C SER A 39 -2.55 8.78 -9.42
N LYS A 40 -3.19 7.68 -9.05
CA LYS A 40 -4.58 7.63 -8.54
C LYS A 40 -4.68 7.98 -7.05
N GLY A 41 -3.56 8.25 -6.38
CA GLY A 41 -3.50 8.47 -4.94
C GLY A 41 -3.42 7.19 -4.10
N ILE A 42 -3.38 6.03 -4.74
CA ILE A 42 -3.22 4.72 -4.09
C ILE A 42 -1.74 4.49 -3.89
N LYS A 43 -1.27 4.79 -2.68
CA LYS A 43 0.15 4.75 -2.34
C LYS A 43 0.52 3.60 -1.43
N SER A 44 -0.43 2.80 -0.97
CA SER A 44 -0.17 1.73 -0.01
C SER A 44 -1.07 0.52 -0.25
N ILE A 45 -0.66 -0.63 0.30
CA ILE A 45 -1.42 -1.87 0.29
C ILE A 45 -2.80 -1.67 0.95
N ALA A 46 -2.86 -0.90 2.05
CA ALA A 46 -4.11 -0.55 2.71
C ALA A 46 -5.11 0.15 1.78
N MET A 47 -4.62 1.07 0.95
CA MET A 47 -5.47 1.74 -0.03
C MET A 47 -5.93 0.79 -1.14
N VAL A 48 -5.08 -0.15 -1.58
CA VAL A 48 -5.48 -1.17 -2.55
C VAL A 48 -6.60 -2.04 -1.97
N ALA A 49 -6.44 -2.55 -0.74
CA ALA A 49 -7.44 -3.37 -0.08
C ALA A 49 -8.76 -2.64 0.19
N ALA A 50 -8.71 -1.32 0.38
CA ALA A 50 -9.88 -0.46 0.58
C ALA A 50 -10.49 0.04 -0.75
N THR A 51 -9.88 -0.26 -1.90
CA THR A 51 -10.38 0.13 -3.22
C THR A 51 -11.24 -0.98 -3.81
N GLU A 52 -12.24 -0.61 -4.61
CA GLU A 52 -13.11 -1.56 -5.31
C GLU A 52 -12.42 -2.21 -6.52
N PRO A 53 -12.68 -3.49 -6.82
CA PRO A 53 -12.09 -4.18 -7.96
C PRO A 53 -12.50 -3.54 -9.29
N GLU A 54 -13.71 -2.96 -9.37
CA GLU A 54 -14.19 -2.20 -10.53
C GLU A 54 -13.41 -0.90 -10.75
N LEU A 55 -12.91 -0.25 -9.69
CA LEU A 55 -12.08 0.95 -9.83
C LEU A 55 -10.68 0.59 -10.31
N LEU A 56 -10.14 -0.53 -9.83
CA LEU A 56 -8.85 -1.02 -10.28
C LEU A 56 -8.94 -1.52 -11.73
N SER A 57 -9.99 -2.24 -12.11
CA SER A 57 -10.15 -2.74 -13.49
C SER A 57 -10.33 -1.63 -14.54
N GLN A 58 -10.73 -0.43 -14.13
CA GLN A 58 -10.71 0.76 -15.00
C GLN A 58 -9.29 1.22 -15.36
N ILE A 59 -8.26 0.77 -14.65
CA ILE A 59 -6.88 1.12 -14.96
C ILE A 59 -6.39 0.21 -16.10
N PRO A 60 -5.88 0.79 -17.21
CA PRO A 60 -5.39 0.01 -18.33
C PRO A 60 -4.20 -0.86 -17.90
N GLY A 61 -4.38 -2.17 -18.05
CA GLY A 61 -3.44 -3.22 -17.62
C GLY A 61 -3.88 -4.01 -16.39
N ILE A 62 -5.01 -3.66 -15.77
CA ILE A 62 -5.61 -4.43 -14.67
C ILE A 62 -6.87 -5.13 -15.20
N GLY A 63 -6.88 -6.46 -15.16
CA GLY A 63 -8.10 -7.24 -15.40
C GLY A 63 -8.97 -7.31 -14.15
N GLU A 64 -10.26 -7.55 -14.31
CA GLU A 64 -11.22 -7.72 -13.19
C GLU A 64 -10.77 -8.81 -12.20
N LYS A 65 -10.28 -9.95 -12.70
CA LYS A 65 -9.67 -11.01 -11.88
C LYS A 65 -8.43 -10.53 -11.13
N THR A 66 -7.56 -9.78 -11.81
CA THR A 66 -6.32 -9.25 -11.24
C THR A 66 -6.61 -8.25 -10.13
N ALA A 67 -7.56 -7.34 -10.36
CA ALA A 67 -8.03 -6.38 -9.36
C ALA A 67 -8.51 -7.08 -8.09
N GLN A 68 -9.34 -8.12 -8.25
CA GLN A 68 -9.86 -8.87 -7.11
C GLN A 68 -8.76 -9.63 -6.36
N GLN A 69 -7.82 -10.25 -7.08
CA GLN A 69 -6.64 -10.87 -6.48
C GLN A 69 -5.81 -9.86 -5.68
N TRP A 70 -5.61 -8.65 -6.20
CA TRP A 70 -4.83 -7.64 -5.49
C TRP A 70 -5.48 -7.20 -4.19
N ILE A 71 -6.79 -7.00 -4.18
CA ILE A 71 -7.53 -6.64 -2.96
C ILE A 71 -7.42 -7.76 -1.93
N GLU A 72 -7.59 -9.02 -2.35
CA GLU A 72 -7.48 -10.17 -1.46
C GLU A 72 -6.06 -10.34 -0.91
N THR A 73 -5.04 -10.27 -1.77
CA THR A 73 -3.64 -10.33 -1.36
C THR A 73 -3.27 -9.16 -0.46
N ALA A 74 -3.74 -7.95 -0.78
CA ALA A 74 -3.50 -6.77 0.03
C ALA A 74 -4.10 -6.92 1.44
N GLY A 75 -5.35 -7.39 1.53
CA GLY A 75 -5.99 -7.69 2.81
C GLY A 75 -5.24 -8.74 3.62
N LYS A 76 -4.72 -9.79 2.97
CA LYS A 76 -3.88 -10.81 3.63
C LYS A 76 -2.59 -10.22 4.17
N ILE A 77 -1.85 -9.44 3.39
CA ILE A 77 -0.59 -8.80 3.82
C ILE A 77 -0.84 -7.88 5.01
N LEU A 78 -1.90 -7.07 4.97
CA LEU A 78 -2.25 -6.17 6.09
C LEU A 78 -2.58 -6.96 7.36
N ASN A 79 -3.37 -8.03 7.22
CA ASN A 79 -3.70 -8.91 8.33
C ASN A 79 -2.43 -9.59 8.88
N GLU A 80 -1.52 -10.02 8.02
CA GLU A 80 -0.24 -10.63 8.39
C GLU A 80 0.73 -9.64 9.04
N GLU A 81 0.84 -8.39 8.58
CA GLU A 81 1.66 -7.37 9.27
C GLU A 81 1.12 -7.03 10.66
N ILE A 82 -0.21 -6.96 10.81
CA ILE A 82 -0.87 -6.70 12.09
C ILE A 82 -0.75 -7.91 13.04
N ALA A 83 -0.67 -9.13 12.50
CA ALA A 83 -0.50 -10.36 13.26
C ALA A 83 0.97 -10.65 13.62
N GLY A 84 1.90 -10.38 12.71
CA GLY A 84 3.34 -10.60 12.89
C GLY A 84 3.97 -9.70 13.94
N SER A 85 3.36 -8.54 14.23
CA SER A 85 3.79 -7.61 15.27
C SER A 85 3.28 -7.96 16.69
N LYS A 86 2.53 -9.07 16.88
CA LYS A 86 2.08 -9.52 18.22
C LYS A 86 2.78 -10.79 18.74
N SER A 87 3.78 -11.33 18.06
CA SER A 87 4.45 -12.58 18.47
C SER A 87 5.84 -12.37 19.09
N ASP A 88 6.02 -11.35 19.93
CA ASP A 88 7.22 -11.20 20.77
C ASP A 88 6.91 -11.00 22.27
N SER A 89 5.67 -11.26 22.71
CA SER A 89 5.34 -11.13 24.14
C SER A 89 4.28 -12.14 24.57
N SER A 90 4.70 -13.39 24.76
CA SER A 90 4.23 -14.30 25.82
C SER A 90 4.88 -15.68 25.64
N SER A 91 6.18 -15.78 25.98
CA SER A 91 6.65 -17.00 26.65
C SER A 91 6.72 -16.62 28.12
N GLU A 92 5.64 -16.95 28.82
CA GLU A 92 5.45 -16.72 30.25
C GLU A 92 6.49 -17.53 31.05
N ASN A 93 6.98 -16.91 32.13
CA ASN A 93 8.04 -17.37 33.03
C ASN A 93 7.60 -18.49 33.98
#